data_AF-A0A836PTM1-F1
#
_entry.id   AF-A0A836PTM1-F1
#
_cell.length_a   1.000
_cell.length_b   1.000
_cell.length_c   1.000
_cell.angle_alpha   90.00
_cell.angle_beta   90.00
_cell.angle_gamma   90.00
#
_symmetry.space_group_name_H-M   'P 1'
#
loop_
_entity.id
_entity.type
_entity.pdbx_description
1 polymer ?
#
loop_
_entity_poly.entity_id
_entity_poly.type
_entity_poly.pdbx_seq_one_letter_code
_entity_poly.pdbx_strand_id
1 'polypeptide(L)'
;LARQIRCPYLDQNKPSCGCDKDIHVDISQPTVRFNKFNDSALDFLVLVYVRDYGSQFKMKSDMRVIMYEEFKKYDIRVPWPIRTVYQGDEKREAQEIAEHESKRQQVTDEYGIGDLAHGGED
;
A
#
# COMPACT_ATOMS: atom_id res chain seq x y z
N LEU A 1 -18.78 3.94 30.57
CA LEU A 1 -18.44 2.63 29.99
C LEU A 1 -19.26 2.47 28.72
N ALA A 2 -18.65 2.57 27.54
CA ALA A 2 -19.39 2.35 26.30
C ALA A 2 -19.76 0.86 26.23
N ARG A 3 -20.98 0.54 25.80
CA ARG A 3 -21.46 -0.84 25.65
C ARG A 3 -21.85 -0.98 24.19
N GLN A 4 -21.42 -2.04 23.52
CA GLN A 4 -21.72 -2.24 22.11
C GLN A 4 -23.22 -2.41 21.89
N ILE A 5 -23.88 -1.39 21.35
CA ILE A 5 -25.34 -1.34 21.16
C ILE A 5 -25.77 -1.98 19.83
N ARG A 6 -24.82 -2.10 18.87
CA ARG A 6 -25.10 -2.52 17.49
C ARG A 6 -25.08 -4.03 17.28
N CYS A 7 -24.70 -4.82 18.28
CA CYS A 7 -24.63 -6.27 18.11
C CYS A 7 -26.02 -6.91 18.24
N PRO A 8 -26.56 -7.59 17.21
CA PRO A 8 -27.85 -8.28 17.27
C PRO A 8 -27.87 -9.49 18.22
N TYR A 9 -26.70 -10.03 18.59
CA TYR A 9 -26.54 -11.27 19.34
C TYR A 9 -25.84 -11.09 20.69
N LEU A 10 -25.87 -9.88 21.26
CA LEU A 10 -25.14 -9.53 22.48
C LEU A 10 -25.53 -10.44 23.67
N ASP A 11 -26.81 -10.81 23.77
CA ASP A 11 -27.31 -11.64 24.87
C ASP A 11 -26.94 -13.12 24.72
N GLN A 12 -26.59 -13.57 23.51
CA GLN A 12 -26.14 -14.94 23.27
C GLN A 12 -24.67 -15.14 23.67
N ASN A 13 -23.94 -14.05 23.90
CA ASN A 13 -22.51 -14.02 24.22
C ASN A 13 -21.67 -14.96 23.33
N LYS A 14 -22.00 -15.02 22.04
CA LYS A 14 -21.34 -15.95 21.13
C LYS A 14 -19.91 -15.50 20.86
N PRO A 15 -18.96 -16.45 20.83
CA PRO A 15 -17.57 -16.12 20.61
C PRO A 15 -17.27 -15.84 19.12
N SER A 16 -17.62 -14.66 18.59
CA SER A 16 -17.02 -14.00 17.40
C SER A 16 -17.85 -12.79 16.94
N CYS A 17 -17.33 -12.01 15.97
CA CYS A 17 -17.88 -10.80 15.32
C CYS A 17 -18.07 -9.53 16.17
N GLY A 18 -17.33 -9.37 17.28
CA GLY A 18 -17.34 -8.16 18.10
C GLY A 18 -18.47 -8.11 19.14
N CYS A 19 -19.34 -9.12 19.15
CA CYS A 19 -20.51 -9.22 20.03
C CYS A 19 -20.22 -9.71 21.46
N ASP A 20 -19.04 -9.40 22.00
CA ASP A 20 -18.68 -9.84 23.35
C ASP A 20 -19.23 -8.87 24.39
N LYS A 21 -19.88 -9.41 25.42
CA LYS A 21 -20.48 -8.61 26.49
C LYS A 21 -19.41 -7.80 27.27
N ASP A 22 -18.18 -8.30 27.28
CA ASP A 22 -17.05 -7.68 28.00
C ASP A 22 -16.29 -6.65 27.14
N ILE A 23 -16.66 -6.49 25.86
CA ILE A 23 -16.10 -5.45 24.98
C ILE A 23 -16.86 -4.14 25.20
N HIS A 24 -16.16 -3.18 25.81
CA HIS A 24 -16.70 -1.87 26.21
C HIS A 24 -16.56 -0.78 25.14
N VAL A 25 -16.38 -1.16 23.88
CA VAL A 25 -16.21 -0.23 22.76
C VAL A 25 -17.15 -0.70 21.65
N ASP A 26 -17.88 0.22 21.01
CA ASP A 26 -18.67 -0.13 19.82
C ASP A 26 -17.70 -0.27 18.65
N ILE A 27 -17.34 -1.52 18.34
CA ILE A 27 -16.30 -1.83 17.38
C ILE A 27 -16.91 -1.98 15.98
N SER A 28 -16.67 -1.03 15.09
CA SER A 28 -16.98 -1.15 13.66
C SER A 28 -15.90 -1.96 12.93
N GLN A 29 -15.93 -3.28 13.05
CA GLN A 29 -14.93 -4.15 12.43
C GLN A 29 -15.47 -5.39 11.72
N PRO A 30 -14.72 -5.92 10.73
CA PRO A 30 -13.37 -5.50 10.29
C PRO A 30 -13.35 -4.22 9.43
N THR A 31 -12.26 -3.44 9.54
CA THR A 31 -12.03 -2.28 8.64
C THR A 31 -10.87 -2.60 7.69
N VAL A 32 -11.11 -2.46 6.39
CA VAL A 32 -10.09 -2.60 5.34
C VAL A 32 -9.97 -1.28 4.61
N ARG A 33 -8.75 -0.76 4.45
CA ARG A 33 -8.47 0.50 3.77
C ARG A 33 -7.28 0.37 2.84
N PHE A 34 -7.36 1.01 1.69
CA PHE A 34 -6.16 1.27 0.88
C PHE A 34 -5.22 2.18 1.67
N ASN A 35 -3.94 1.81 1.74
CA ASN A 35 -2.93 2.56 2.47
C ASN A 35 -2.11 3.43 1.52
N LYS A 36 -1.41 2.82 0.56
CA LYS A 36 -0.54 3.53 -0.39
C LYS A 36 -0.20 2.69 -1.61
N PHE A 37 0.29 3.37 -2.64
CA PHE A 37 1.04 2.76 -3.75
C PHE A 37 2.48 2.52 -3.29
N ASN A 38 2.99 1.32 -3.50
CA ASN A 38 4.36 0.91 -3.18
C ASN A 38 5.08 0.51 -4.47
N ASP A 39 6.40 0.30 -4.42
CA ASP A 39 7.26 0.13 -5.61
C ASP A 39 6.82 -1.01 -6.54
N SER A 40 6.18 -2.03 -6.00
CA SER A 40 5.71 -3.19 -6.77
C SER A 40 4.37 -3.76 -6.29
N ALA A 41 3.66 -3.05 -5.42
CA ALA A 41 2.45 -3.55 -4.76
C ALA A 41 1.49 -2.44 -4.37
N LEU A 42 0.22 -2.81 -4.19
CA LEU A 42 -0.78 -1.98 -3.55
C LEU A 42 -0.90 -2.41 -2.09
N ASP A 43 -0.61 -1.50 -1.17
CA ASP A 43 -0.66 -1.80 0.26
C ASP A 43 -2.06 -1.54 0.80
N PHE A 44 -2.63 -2.53 1.49
CA PHE A 44 -3.90 -2.41 2.21
C PHE A 44 -3.68 -2.60 3.71
N LEU A 45 -4.34 -1.79 4.52
CA LEU A 45 -4.39 -1.92 5.96
C LEU A 45 -5.67 -2.65 6.38
N VAL A 46 -5.50 -3.72 7.14
CA VAL A 46 -6.59 -4.47 7.74
C VAL A 46 -6.52 -4.31 9.25
N LEU A 47 -7.58 -3.72 9.81
CA LEU A 47 -7.71 -3.49 11.25
C LEU A 47 -8.71 -4.49 11.83
N VAL A 48 -8.23 -5.30 12.78
CA VAL A 48 -8.98 -6.35 13.46
C VAL A 48 -8.70 -6.31 14.97
N TYR A 49 -9.74 -6.37 15.80
CA TYR A 49 -9.64 -6.52 17.24
C TYR A 49 -9.68 -7.98 17.62
N VAL A 50 -8.83 -8.34 18.57
CA VAL A 50 -8.79 -9.65 19.20
C VAL A 50 -9.28 -9.54 20.63
N ARG A 51 -9.81 -10.64 21.16
CA ARG A 51 -10.41 -10.71 22.50
C ARG A 51 -9.38 -10.55 23.60
N ASP A 52 -8.29 -11.27 23.46
CA ASP A 52 -7.20 -11.34 24.42
C ASP A 52 -5.85 -11.15 23.72
N TYR A 53 -4.86 -10.71 24.50
CA TYR A 53 -3.52 -10.43 24.00
C TYR A 53 -2.82 -11.70 23.47
N GLY A 54 -3.10 -12.88 24.02
CA GLY A 54 -2.48 -14.14 23.58
C GLY A 54 -2.98 -14.58 22.19
N SER A 55 -4.25 -14.33 21.89
CA SER A 55 -4.88 -14.68 20.62
C SER A 55 -4.41 -13.85 19.42
N GLN A 56 -3.67 -12.75 19.64
CA GLN A 56 -3.19 -11.88 18.56
C GLN A 56 -2.34 -12.64 17.52
N PHE A 57 -1.51 -13.57 17.97
CA PHE A 57 -0.60 -14.32 17.10
C PHE A 57 -1.35 -15.37 16.28
N LYS A 58 -2.26 -16.10 16.94
CA LYS A 58 -3.10 -17.09 16.27
C LYS A 58 -3.97 -16.43 15.22
N MET A 59 -4.66 -15.34 15.59
CA MET A 59 -5.51 -14.58 14.66
C MET A 59 -4.71 -14.06 13.46
N LYS A 60 -3.51 -13.52 13.68
CA LYS A 60 -2.65 -13.03 12.60
C LYS A 60 -2.24 -14.14 11.63
N SER A 61 -1.91 -15.33 12.14
CA SER A 61 -1.54 -16.48 11.32
C SER A 61 -2.73 -17.02 10.54
N ASP A 62 -3.86 -17.26 11.21
CA ASP A 62 -5.08 -17.80 10.59
C ASP A 62 -5.59 -16.85 9.51
N MET A 63 -5.58 -15.53 9.79
CA MET A 63 -6.03 -14.53 8.83
C MET A 63 -5.15 -14.46 7.58
N ARG A 64 -3.83 -14.67 7.69
CA ARG A 64 -2.94 -14.75 6.52
C ARG A 64 -3.29 -15.93 5.62
N VAL A 65 -3.58 -17.08 6.22
CA VAL A 65 -3.96 -18.29 5.47
C VAL A 65 -5.29 -18.06 4.75
N ILE A 66 -6.31 -17.57 5.48
CA ILE A 66 -7.63 -17.27 4.91
C ILE A 66 -7.53 -16.25 3.76
N MET A 67 -6.78 -15.17 3.95
CA MET A 67 -6.58 -14.16 2.91
C MET A 67 -5.89 -14.74 1.68
N TYR A 68 -4.86 -15.57 1.87
CA TYR A 68 -4.14 -16.20 0.78
C TYR A 68 -5.03 -17.17 -0.02
N GLU A 69 -5.83 -17.98 0.66
CA GLU A 69 -6.79 -18.89 0.02
C GLU A 69 -7.88 -18.13 -0.74
N GLU A 70 -8.41 -17.06 -0.15
CA GLU A 70 -9.47 -16.26 -0.78
C GLU A 70 -8.93 -15.50 -2.01
N PHE A 71 -7.74 -14.91 -1.90
CA PHE A 71 -7.07 -14.27 -3.04
C PHE A 71 -6.83 -15.24 -4.20
N LYS A 72 -6.47 -16.49 -3.90
CA LYS A 72 -6.30 -17.53 -4.91
C LYS A 72 -7.59 -17.83 -5.68
N LYS A 73 -8.77 -17.75 -5.03
CA LYS A 73 -10.07 -17.98 -5.69
C LYS A 73 -10.41 -16.89 -6.71
N TYR A 74 -9.97 -15.66 -6.47
CA TYR A 74 -10.20 -14.52 -7.35
C TYR A 74 -9.02 -14.21 -8.29
N ASP A 75 -8.03 -15.11 -8.40
CA ASP A 75 -6.77 -14.91 -9.15
C ASP A 75 -6.03 -13.61 -8.76
N ILE A 76 -6.15 -13.21 -7.49
CA ILE A 76 -5.37 -12.11 -6.93
C ILE A 76 -4.06 -12.69 -6.41
N ARG A 77 -2.93 -12.14 -6.87
CA ARG A 77 -1.59 -12.63 -6.53
C ARG A 77 -0.81 -11.59 -5.74
N VAL A 78 -0.11 -12.04 -4.70
CA VAL A 78 0.86 -11.21 -3.99
C VAL A 78 2.11 -11.09 -4.87
N PRO A 79 2.46 -9.89 -5.35
CA PRO A 79 3.59 -9.73 -6.25
C PRO A 79 4.91 -9.92 -5.51
N TRP A 80 5.85 -10.60 -6.17
CA TRP A 80 7.28 -10.44 -5.86
C TRP A 80 7.74 -9.05 -6.27
N PRO A 81 8.89 -8.54 -5.79
CA PRO A 81 9.44 -7.28 -6.28
C PRO A 81 9.52 -7.27 -7.82
N ILE A 82 8.87 -6.30 -8.45
CA ILE A 82 8.78 -6.17 -9.91
C ILE A 82 9.80 -5.14 -10.35
N ARG A 83 10.49 -5.41 -11.46
CA ARG A 83 11.37 -4.45 -12.11
C ARG A 83 11.13 -4.47 -13.60
N THR A 84 11.16 -3.30 -14.21
CA THR A 84 11.15 -3.15 -15.66
C THR A 84 12.58 -3.23 -16.16
N VAL A 85 12.89 -4.24 -16.97
CA VAL A 85 14.18 -4.33 -17.69
C VAL A 85 13.98 -3.69 -19.06
N TYR A 86 14.72 -2.61 -19.32
CA TYR A 86 14.81 -2.06 -20.66
C TYR A 86 15.75 -2.94 -21.48
N GLN A 87 15.25 -3.50 -22.58
CA GLN A 87 16.00 -4.35 -23.49
C GLN A 87 16.23 -3.62 -24.82
N GLY A 88 16.67 -2.36 -24.73
CA GLY A 88 17.07 -1.54 -25.87
C GLY A 88 18.53 -1.75 -26.26
N ASP A 89 18.89 -1.43 -27.50
CA ASP A 89 20.29 -1.27 -27.87
C ASP A 89 20.77 0.09 -27.33
N GLU A 90 21.35 0.08 -26.14
CA GLU A 90 21.86 1.28 -25.46
C GLU A 90 22.76 2.12 -26.37
N LYS A 91 23.48 1.50 -27.29
CA LYS A 91 24.33 2.22 -28.26
C LYS A 91 23.51 2.97 -29.28
N ARG A 92 22.44 2.36 -29.78
CA ARG A 92 21.54 3.00 -30.74
C ARG A 92 20.78 4.15 -30.09
N GLU A 93 20.28 3.95 -28.88
CA GLU A 93 19.60 4.99 -28.11
C GLU A 93 20.56 6.14 -27.77
N ALA A 94 21.80 5.86 -27.36
CA ALA A 94 22.81 6.88 -27.13
C ALA A 94 23.16 7.66 -28.42
N GLN A 95 23.16 7.00 -29.58
CA GLN A 95 23.35 7.67 -30.87
C GLN A 95 22.17 8.57 -31.23
N GLU A 96 20.93 8.07 -31.12
CA GLU A 96 19.69 8.82 -31.37
C GLU A 96 19.59 10.05 -30.43
N ILE A 97 20.01 9.89 -29.17
CA ILE A 97 20.15 10.99 -28.20
C ILE A 97 21.24 11.97 -28.67
N ALA A 98 22.45 11.51 -28.99
CA ALA A 98 23.54 12.40 -29.41
C ALA A 98 23.20 13.23 -30.66
N GLU A 99 22.42 12.70 -31.60
CA GLU A 99 21.95 13.42 -32.79
C GLU A 99 21.08 14.65 -32.45
N HIS A 100 20.41 14.64 -31.30
CA HIS A 100 19.51 15.71 -30.86
C HIS A 100 20.10 16.58 -29.74
N GLU A 101 21.37 16.38 -29.39
CA GLU A 101 22.06 17.14 -28.34
C GLU A 101 22.13 18.64 -28.66
N SER A 102 22.43 19.00 -29.91
CA SER A 102 22.53 20.41 -30.34
C SER A 102 21.20 21.16 -30.21
N LYS A 103 20.08 20.50 -30.54
CA LYS A 103 18.73 21.06 -30.38
C LYS A 103 18.35 21.18 -28.90
N ARG A 104 18.76 20.23 -28.06
CA ARG A 104 18.57 20.31 -26.61
C ARG A 104 19.35 21.44 -25.99
N GLN A 105 20.60 21.64 -26.41
CA GLN A 105 21.43 22.77 -25.97
C GLN A 105 20.74 24.09 -26.33
N GLN A 106 20.30 24.25 -27.58
CA GLN A 106 19.62 25.46 -28.04
C GLN A 106 18.34 25.77 -27.25
N VAL A 107 17.49 24.77 -27.00
CA VAL A 107 16.27 24.95 -26.19
C VAL A 107 16.60 25.25 -24.73
N THR A 108 17.68 24.69 -24.19
CA THR A 108 18.16 24.96 -22.83
C THR A 108 18.72 26.38 -22.73
N ASP A 109 19.42 26.87 -23.75
CA ASP A 109 19.93 28.24 -23.79
C ASP A 109 18.79 29.26 -23.95
N GLU A 110 17.73 28.91 -24.69
CA GLU A 110 16.59 29.79 -24.96
C GLU A 110 15.56 29.84 -23.81
N TYR A 111 15.27 28.69 -23.18
CA TYR A 111 14.20 28.55 -22.17
C TYR A 111 14.69 28.03 -20.82
N GLY A 112 15.95 27.66 -20.70
CA GLY A 112 16.53 27.25 -19.43
C GLY A 112 16.54 28.41 -18.45
N ILE A 113 16.31 28.09 -17.18
CA ILE A 113 16.43 29.03 -16.08
C ILE A 113 17.95 29.27 -15.89
N GLY A 114 18.59 30.02 -16.79
CA GLY A 114 20.00 30.41 -16.66
C GLY A 114 20.24 31.15 -15.35
N ASP A 115 21.47 31.10 -14.81
CA ASP A 115 22.13 31.75 -13.65
C ASP A 115 21.33 32.09 -12.36
N LEU A 116 20.01 32.02 -12.32
CA LEU A 116 19.17 32.25 -11.14
C LEU A 116 19.32 31.15 -10.08
N ALA A 117 20.00 30.04 -10.42
CA ALA A 117 20.38 28.97 -9.49
C ALA A 117 21.81 29.13 -8.92
N HIS A 118 22.65 30.00 -9.52
CA HIS A 118 23.91 30.41 -8.91
C HIS A 118 23.59 31.59 -7.99
N GLY A 119 23.32 31.29 -6.72
CA GLY A 119 23.23 32.31 -5.69
C GLY A 119 24.48 33.20 -5.76
N GLY A 120 24.27 34.48 -6.08
CA GLY A 120 25.31 35.48 -6.02
C GLY A 120 25.82 35.57 -4.58
N GLU A 121 27.06 35.15 -4.37
CA GLU A 121 27.88 35.63 -3.28
C GLU A 121 28.47 36.97 -3.71
N ASP A 122 27.80 38.06 -3.31
CA ASP A 122 28.40 39.39 -3.14
C ASP A 122 28.47 39.70 -1.63
#